data_AF-A0A7V8E6G2-F1
#
_entry.id   AF-A0A7V8E6G2-F1
#
_cell.length_a   1.000
_cell.length_b   1.000
_cell.length_c   1.000
_cell.angle_alpha   90.00
_cell.angle_beta   90.00
_cell.angle_gamma   90.00
#
_symmetry.space_group_name_H-M   'P 1'
#
loop_
_entity.id
_entity.type
_entity.pdbx_description
1 polymer ?
#
loop_
_entity_poly.entity_id
_entity_poly.type
_entity_poly.pdbx_seq_one_letter_code
_entity_poly.pdbx_strand_id
1 'polypeptide(L)'
;MIRFSCACGKDRQVPDMFAGRSVKCPDCGAVTVVPAAVAAPASEGLPSPVDGPPAAPPRPVELITQERFVAAKGDSGRLRLHLPFTSLSGAALIVAFFCMPWLRTSCGNLVMAEPTGYNLATNTVDAGMQELREKSEKSMATMSKAYGMDMSTFMKLGNPEEVKDPPWGSKSPELWTFPALGALLLAWGLFRILVPSYSIGRETVALLVLVLGCGAFLTYERCAWYRKKPLQNMKSDLEKAMRKQAETGPQLPNMDVDAMQKDLLDYFLLKDQQGFWLTVIALCSAALSMTVWLVFPGSRAG
;
A
#
# COMPACT_ATOMS: atom_id res chain seq x y z
N MET A 1 -39.12 6.09 -8.61
CA MET A 1 -38.70 6.85 -7.40
C MET A 1 -39.95 7.18 -6.60
N ILE A 2 -40.04 6.73 -5.35
CA ILE A 2 -41.19 6.98 -4.46
C ILE A 2 -40.85 8.14 -3.53
N ARG A 3 -41.78 9.09 -3.38
CA ARG A 3 -41.69 10.18 -2.39
C ARG A 3 -42.58 9.84 -1.19
N PHE A 4 -42.05 9.97 0.02
CA PHE A 4 -42.84 9.85 1.25
C PHE A 4 -42.42 10.92 2.26
N SER A 5 -43.35 11.32 3.11
CA SER A 5 -43.12 12.25 4.21
C SER A 5 -42.71 11.49 5.47
N CYS A 6 -41.61 11.91 6.09
CA CYS A 6 -41.18 11.36 7.37
C CYS A 6 -41.91 12.06 8.54
N ALA A 7 -41.97 11.43 9.72
CA ALA A 7 -42.52 12.03 10.94
C ALA A 7 -41.86 13.37 11.34
N CYS A 8 -40.64 13.65 10.87
CA CYS A 8 -39.99 14.95 11.06
C CYS A 8 -40.49 16.06 10.12
N GLY A 9 -41.46 15.77 9.25
CA GLY A 9 -42.03 16.73 8.28
C GLY A 9 -41.20 16.93 7.02
N LYS A 10 -40.09 16.19 6.85
CA LYS A 10 -39.25 16.26 5.64
C LYS A 10 -39.64 15.17 4.64
N ASP A 11 -39.76 15.57 3.39
CA ASP A 11 -39.98 14.64 2.28
C ASP A 11 -38.69 13.95 1.86
N ARG A 12 -38.78 12.64 1.61
CA ARG A 12 -37.66 11.81 1.16
C ARG A 12 -38.01 11.11 -0.14
N GLN A 13 -36.99 10.96 -0.98
CA GLN A 13 -37.06 10.16 -2.20
C GLN A 13 -36.23 8.91 -2.01
N VAL A 14 -36.82 7.76 -2.27
CA VAL A 14 -36.15 6.47 -2.16
C VAL A 14 -36.42 5.67 -3.44
N PRO A 15 -35.44 4.91 -3.96
CA PRO A 15 -35.64 4.10 -5.14
C PRO A 15 -36.65 2.98 -4.88
N ASP A 16 -37.32 2.56 -5.95
CA ASP A 16 -38.50 1.68 -5.89
C ASP A 16 -38.17 0.29 -5.32
N MET A 17 -36.90 -0.09 -5.31
CA MET A 17 -36.39 -1.31 -4.66
C MET A 17 -36.63 -1.36 -3.14
N PHE A 18 -36.94 -0.23 -2.50
CA PHE A 18 -37.31 -0.17 -1.07
C PHE A 18 -38.81 -0.06 -0.84
N ALA A 19 -39.64 -0.14 -1.88
CA ALA A 19 -41.09 -0.14 -1.73
C ALA A 19 -41.55 -1.29 -0.80
N GLY A 20 -42.36 -0.97 0.20
CA GLY A 20 -42.83 -1.93 1.21
C GLY A 20 -41.79 -2.30 2.29
N ARG A 21 -40.58 -1.72 2.27
CA ARG A 21 -39.55 -1.96 3.30
C ARG A 21 -39.54 -0.84 4.34
N SER A 22 -39.07 -1.16 5.54
CA SER A 22 -38.80 -0.17 6.59
C SER A 22 -37.45 0.50 6.35
N VAL A 23 -37.44 1.83 6.40
CA VAL A 23 -36.22 2.64 6.23
C VAL A 23 -36.08 3.60 7.41
N LYS A 24 -34.84 3.85 7.81
CA LYS A 24 -34.52 4.78 8.90
C LYS A 24 -34.23 6.17 8.32
N CYS A 25 -34.88 7.20 8.86
CA CYS A 25 -34.61 8.59 8.46
C CYS A 25 -33.23 9.03 8.98
N PRO A 26 -32.36 9.61 8.14
CA PRO A 26 -31.03 10.05 8.56
C PRO A 26 -31.06 11.27 9.50
N ASP A 27 -32.14 12.06 9.50
CA ASP A 27 -32.21 13.28 10.30
C ASP A 27 -32.77 13.05 11.70
N CYS A 28 -33.87 12.32 11.83
CA CYS A 28 -34.54 12.10 13.12
C CYS A 28 -34.38 10.67 13.65
N GLY A 29 -33.85 9.74 12.86
CA GLY A 29 -33.69 8.34 13.26
C GLY A 29 -34.99 7.53 13.33
N ALA A 30 -36.15 8.12 13.02
CA ALA A 30 -37.42 7.40 13.01
C ALA A 30 -37.46 6.34 11.89
N VAL A 31 -38.06 5.18 12.19
CA VAL A 31 -38.27 4.11 11.21
C VAL A 31 -39.64 4.32 10.57
N THR A 32 -39.68 4.48 9.25
CA THR A 32 -40.91 4.68 8.47
C THR A 32 -41.01 3.58 7.40
N VAL A 33 -42.21 3.05 7.19
CA VAL A 33 -42.46 2.06 6.14
C VAL A 33 -42.70 2.79 4.83
N VAL A 34 -41.90 2.48 3.79
CA VAL A 34 -42.12 3.03 2.46
C VAL A 34 -43.40 2.41 1.89
N PRO A 35 -44.40 3.19 1.46
CA PRO A 35 -45.60 2.62 0.86
C PRO A 35 -45.20 1.79 -0.36
N ALA A 36 -45.66 0.54 -0.41
CA ALA A 36 -45.52 -0.26 -1.61
C ALA A 36 -46.27 0.49 -2.72
N ALA A 37 -45.60 0.78 -3.83
CA ALA A 37 -46.27 1.30 -5.00
C ALA A 37 -47.25 0.20 -5.44
N VAL A 38 -48.50 0.31 -4.98
CA VAL A 38 -49.61 -0.42 -5.58
C VAL A 38 -49.58 0.04 -7.02
N ALA A 39 -49.18 -0.86 -7.91
CA ALA A 39 -49.15 -0.61 -9.34
C ALA A 39 -50.47 0.07 -9.66
N ALA A 40 -50.40 1.35 -10.07
CA ALA A 40 -51.60 2.09 -10.41
C ALA A 40 -52.40 1.19 -11.35
N PRO A 41 -53.68 0.90 -11.04
CA PRO A 41 -54.47 0.03 -11.90
C PRO A 41 -54.37 0.62 -13.30
N ALA A 42 -53.78 -0.14 -14.22
CA ALA A 42 -53.73 0.21 -15.61
C ALA A 42 -55.16 0.59 -15.98
N SER A 43 -55.38 1.84 -16.39
CA SER A 43 -56.70 2.30 -16.78
C SER A 43 -57.10 1.52 -18.03
N GLU A 44 -57.73 0.37 -17.83
CA GLU A 44 -58.46 -0.34 -18.86
C GLU A 44 -59.65 0.52 -19.25
N GLY A 45 -59.56 1.10 -20.45
CA GLY A 45 -60.71 1.34 -21.32
C GLY A 45 -61.52 2.61 -21.08
N LEU A 46 -61.34 3.57 -21.98
CA LEU A 46 -62.49 4.21 -22.61
C LEU A 46 -62.54 3.73 -24.07
N PRO A 47 -63.59 3.00 -24.50
CA PRO A 47 -63.84 2.75 -25.91
C PRO A 47 -64.27 4.07 -26.59
N SER A 48 -63.56 4.44 -27.67
CA SER A 48 -64.00 5.49 -28.59
C SER A 48 -65.37 5.13 -29.17
N PRO A 49 -66.38 6.02 -29.11
CA PRO A 49 -67.58 5.89 -29.90
C PRO A 49 -67.27 6.30 -31.35
N VAL A 50 -67.46 5.36 -32.28
CA VAL A 50 -67.55 5.60 -33.72
C VAL A 50 -69.03 5.57 -34.10
N ASP A 51 -69.48 6.58 -34.85
CA ASP A 51 -70.57 6.60 -35.87
C ASP A 51 -71.16 8.04 -35.97
N GLY A 52 -70.66 8.94 -36.84
CA GLY A 52 -71.08 9.21 -38.24
C GLY A 52 -71.64 10.67 -38.35
N PRO A 53 -71.91 11.35 -39.52
CA PRO A 53 -71.87 10.98 -40.96
C PRO A 53 -71.08 12.03 -41.85
N PRO A 54 -71.10 11.97 -43.21
CA PRO A 54 -69.99 12.40 -44.09
C PRO A 54 -70.10 13.80 -44.74
N ALA A 55 -68.99 14.18 -45.38
CA ALA A 55 -68.82 15.15 -46.48
C ALA A 55 -68.49 16.62 -46.16
N ALA A 56 -67.23 16.99 -46.39
CA ALA A 56 -66.83 18.23 -47.07
C ALA A 56 -65.48 18.03 -47.79
N PRO A 57 -65.29 18.55 -49.02
CA PRO A 57 -64.05 18.40 -49.78
C PRO A 57 -62.88 19.13 -49.11
N PRO A 58 -61.64 18.63 -49.26
CA PRO A 58 -60.46 19.23 -48.62
C PRO A 58 -60.18 20.61 -49.23
N ARG A 59 -60.10 21.63 -48.37
CA ARG A 59 -59.38 22.86 -48.70
C ARG A 59 -57.89 22.51 -48.78
N PRO A 60 -57.14 23.05 -49.76
CA PRO A 60 -55.69 22.92 -49.77
C PRO A 60 -55.15 23.72 -48.58
N VAL A 61 -54.94 23.03 -47.46
CA VAL A 61 -54.10 23.56 -46.39
C VAL A 61 -52.69 23.48 -46.93
N GLU A 62 -52.14 24.65 -47.22
CA GLU A 62 -50.75 24.87 -47.57
C GLU A 62 -49.87 23.97 -46.71
N LEU A 63 -49.05 23.18 -47.39
CA LEU A 63 -47.83 22.60 -46.85
C LEU A 63 -46.96 23.76 -46.34
N ILE A 64 -47.22 24.21 -45.12
CA ILE A 64 -46.22 24.92 -44.34
C ILE A 64 -45.25 23.82 -43.90
N THR A 65 -44.17 23.74 -44.67
CA THR A 65 -42.99 22.92 -44.43
C THR A 65 -42.51 23.16 -43.01
N GLN A 66 -42.93 22.29 -42.09
CA GLN A 66 -42.44 22.22 -40.72
C GLN A 66 -41.07 21.49 -40.70
N GLU A 67 -40.16 21.89 -41.58
CA GLU A 67 -38.76 21.44 -41.60
C GLU A 67 -37.82 22.37 -40.79
N ARG A 68 -38.36 23.38 -40.11
CA ARG A 68 -37.60 24.18 -39.16
C ARG A 68 -38.42 24.33 -37.90
N PHE A 69 -38.14 23.50 -36.90
CA PHE A 69 -38.28 23.74 -35.45
C PHE A 69 -38.26 22.43 -34.61
N VAL A 70 -37.68 21.35 -35.13
CA VAL A 70 -37.17 20.24 -34.30
C VAL A 70 -35.64 20.16 -34.47
N ALA A 71 -34.94 21.14 -33.92
CA ALA A 71 -33.48 21.12 -33.83
C ALA A 71 -32.96 21.97 -32.65
N ALA A 72 -33.56 21.83 -31.47
CA ALA A 72 -32.98 22.37 -30.24
C ALA A 72 -33.67 21.79 -28.99
N LYS A 73 -33.60 20.47 -28.82
CA LYS A 73 -33.80 19.90 -27.48
C LYS A 73 -32.81 18.77 -27.23
N GLY A 74 -31.60 19.22 -26.92
CA GLY A 74 -30.70 18.57 -25.99
C GLY A 74 -30.58 17.08 -26.16
N ASP A 75 -30.09 16.66 -27.31
CA ASP A 75 -29.27 15.46 -27.34
C ASP A 75 -28.04 15.83 -26.50
N SER A 76 -28.13 15.53 -25.21
CA SER A 76 -27.00 15.62 -24.29
C SER A 76 -26.02 14.56 -24.73
N GLY A 77 -25.28 14.93 -25.79
CA GLY A 77 -23.86 14.76 -25.97
C GLY A 77 -23.34 13.80 -24.95
N ARG A 78 -23.53 12.52 -25.23
CA ARG A 78 -22.68 11.47 -24.74
C ARG A 78 -21.34 11.76 -25.41
N LEU A 79 -20.65 12.80 -24.91
CA LEU A 79 -19.22 12.99 -25.07
C LEU A 79 -18.65 11.69 -24.50
N ARG A 80 -18.52 10.69 -25.37
CA ARG A 80 -17.45 9.74 -25.27
C ARG A 80 -16.20 10.60 -25.42
N LEU A 81 -15.79 11.26 -24.33
CA LEU A 81 -14.40 11.53 -24.09
C LEU A 81 -13.77 10.15 -24.18
N HIS A 82 -13.31 9.82 -25.38
CA HIS A 82 -12.31 8.80 -25.61
C HIS A 82 -11.08 9.34 -24.87
N LEU A 83 -11.05 9.18 -23.55
CA LEU A 83 -9.83 9.33 -22.79
C LEU A 83 -8.88 8.30 -23.39
N PRO A 84 -7.78 8.70 -24.05
CA PRO A 84 -6.86 7.75 -24.68
C PRO A 84 -6.12 6.87 -23.65
N PHE A 85 -6.45 6.99 -22.36
CA PHE A 85 -5.82 6.29 -21.25
C PHE A 85 -6.38 4.89 -20.96
N THR A 86 -7.45 4.45 -21.63
CA THR A 86 -7.96 3.07 -21.44
C THR A 86 -7.38 2.06 -22.42
N SER A 87 -6.50 2.45 -23.35
CA SER A 87 -5.72 1.47 -24.09
C SER A 87 -4.68 0.84 -23.17
N LEU A 88 -4.44 -0.47 -23.30
CA LEU A 88 -3.40 -1.18 -22.53
C LEU A 88 -2.04 -0.47 -22.54
N SER A 89 -1.75 0.32 -23.58
CA SER A 89 -0.54 1.15 -23.68
C SER A 89 -0.46 2.26 -22.63
N GLY A 90 -1.57 2.89 -22.22
CA GLY A 90 -1.57 3.94 -21.19
C GLY A 90 -1.24 3.40 -19.80
N ALA A 91 -1.81 2.24 -19.45
CA ALA A 91 -1.51 1.56 -18.19
C ALA A 91 -0.05 1.05 -18.14
N ALA A 92 0.46 0.52 -19.25
CA ALA A 92 1.86 0.09 -19.35
C ALA A 92 2.84 1.26 -19.15
N LEU A 93 2.52 2.46 -19.66
CA LEU A 93 3.35 3.65 -19.44
C LEU A 93 3.31 4.12 -17.99
N ILE A 94 2.17 4.11 -17.31
CA ILE A 94 2.09 4.48 -15.88
C ILE A 94 2.88 3.49 -15.03
N VAL A 95 2.76 2.19 -15.28
CA VAL A 95 3.54 1.16 -14.59
C VAL A 95 5.03 1.34 -14.88
N ALA A 96 5.43 1.58 -16.13
CA ALA A 96 6.82 1.85 -16.47
C ALA A 96 7.34 3.11 -15.75
N PHE A 97 6.57 4.20 -15.72
CA PHE A 97 7.02 5.47 -15.14
C PHE A 97 7.15 5.41 -13.61
N PHE A 98 6.27 4.67 -12.93
CA PHE A 98 6.30 4.56 -11.45
C PHE A 98 7.14 3.37 -10.94
N CYS A 99 7.23 2.26 -11.69
CA CYS A 99 8.02 1.10 -11.27
C CYS A 99 9.49 1.18 -11.72
N MET A 100 9.82 1.85 -12.83
CA MET A 100 11.22 1.96 -13.29
C MET A 100 12.15 2.67 -12.30
N PRO A 101 11.75 3.76 -11.60
CA PRO A 101 12.60 4.36 -10.58
C PRO A 101 12.92 3.36 -9.46
N TRP A 102 11.92 2.60 -9.02
CA TRP A 102 12.08 1.58 -7.97
C TRP A 102 12.92 0.39 -8.42
N LEU A 103 12.74 -0.09 -9.66
CA LEU A 103 13.62 -1.11 -10.26
C LEU A 103 15.04 -0.59 -10.44
N ARG A 104 15.24 0.67 -10.82
CA ARG A 104 16.57 1.26 -10.97
C ARG A 104 17.29 1.38 -9.62
N THR A 105 16.59 1.73 -8.55
CA THR A 105 17.18 1.75 -7.19
C THR A 105 17.43 0.35 -6.64
N SER A 106 16.57 -0.62 -6.99
CA SER A 106 16.68 -2.00 -6.47
C SER A 106 17.70 -2.85 -7.25
N CYS A 107 17.85 -2.63 -8.56
CA CYS A 107 18.80 -3.35 -9.41
C CYS A 107 20.15 -2.62 -9.57
N GLY A 108 20.20 -1.31 -9.28
CA GLY A 108 21.42 -0.50 -9.37
C GLY A 108 22.49 -0.83 -8.33
N ASN A 109 22.16 -1.61 -7.30
CA ASN A 109 23.12 -2.12 -6.32
C ASN A 109 23.71 -3.50 -6.68
N LEU A 110 23.35 -4.07 -7.85
CA LEU A 110 23.78 -5.42 -8.26
C LEU A 110 24.73 -5.44 -9.46
N VAL A 111 25.08 -4.30 -10.04
CA VAL A 111 26.06 -4.22 -11.14
C VAL A 111 26.99 -3.02 -10.93
N MET A 112 28.30 -3.31 -10.91
CA MET A 112 29.48 -2.44 -10.74
C MET A 112 29.93 -2.15 -9.30
N ALA A 113 30.55 -3.15 -8.68
CA ALA A 113 31.77 -2.91 -7.90
C ALA A 113 32.96 -2.99 -8.87
N GLU A 114 33.20 -1.90 -9.61
CA GLU A 114 34.50 -1.58 -10.20
C GLU A 114 34.85 -0.15 -9.79
N PRO A 115 36.11 0.16 -9.43
CA PRO A 115 36.42 1.33 -8.61
C PRO A 115 36.73 2.53 -9.50
N THR A 116 35.74 3.27 -10.00
CA THR A 116 35.99 4.65 -10.46
C THR A 116 34.75 5.54 -10.33
N GLY A 117 34.78 6.35 -9.25
CA GLY A 117 34.23 7.70 -9.11
C GLY A 117 32.85 8.03 -9.67
N TYR A 118 31.85 8.17 -8.80
CA TYR A 118 30.81 9.20 -8.92
C TYR A 118 30.38 9.72 -7.54
N ASN A 119 30.73 10.99 -7.29
CA ASN A 119 30.48 11.74 -6.06
C ASN A 119 29.11 12.43 -6.12
N LEU A 120 28.24 12.16 -5.13
CA LEU A 120 27.40 13.18 -4.44
C LEU A 120 26.55 12.57 -3.31
N ALA A 121 26.22 11.27 -3.37
CA ALA A 121 25.38 10.60 -2.36
C ALA A 121 26.17 9.81 -1.29
N THR A 122 27.48 9.67 -1.45
CA THR A 122 28.36 8.96 -0.49
C THR A 122 28.71 9.79 0.74
N ASN A 123 28.67 11.12 0.65
CA ASN A 123 29.11 12.01 1.74
C ASN A 123 28.32 11.84 3.05
N THR A 124 27.04 11.45 3.01
CA THR A 124 26.24 11.22 4.24
C THR A 124 26.47 9.84 4.84
N VAL A 125 26.72 8.83 4.01
CA VAL A 125 27.04 7.47 4.48
C VAL A 125 28.46 7.43 5.03
N ASP A 126 29.40 8.13 4.37
CA ASP A 126 30.78 8.26 4.82
C ASP A 126 30.87 9.04 6.14
N ALA A 127 30.06 10.08 6.34
CA ALA A 127 30.00 10.80 7.61
C ALA A 127 29.50 9.91 8.77
N GLY A 128 28.47 9.10 8.54
CA GLY A 128 27.98 8.15 9.55
C GLY A 128 28.98 7.03 9.86
N MET A 129 29.68 6.53 8.83
CA MET A 129 30.74 5.53 9.00
C MET A 129 31.97 6.10 9.71
N GLN A 130 32.32 7.36 9.47
CA GLN A 130 33.38 8.06 10.19
C GLN A 130 33.03 8.26 11.67
N GLU A 131 31.79 8.64 12.00
CA GLU A 131 31.36 8.78 13.40
C GLU A 131 31.39 7.43 14.13
N LEU A 132 30.97 6.34 13.47
CA LEU A 132 31.06 5.00 14.04
C LEU A 132 32.50 4.55 14.24
N ARG A 133 33.40 4.90 13.31
CA ARG A 133 34.83 4.62 13.43
C ARG A 133 35.46 5.41 14.57
N GLU A 134 35.12 6.68 14.73
CA GLU A 134 35.64 7.51 15.82
C GLU A 134 35.13 7.02 17.19
N LYS A 135 33.87 6.58 17.27
CA LYS A 135 33.30 5.95 18.48
C LYS A 135 33.95 4.61 18.79
N SER A 136 34.24 3.79 17.77
CA SER A 136 34.92 2.51 17.98
C SER A 136 36.37 2.71 18.42
N GLU A 137 37.08 3.68 17.84
CA GLU A 137 38.44 4.05 18.25
C GLU A 137 38.47 4.58 19.70
N LYS A 138 37.54 5.46 20.09
CA LYS A 138 37.42 5.92 21.50
C LYS A 138 37.09 4.77 22.47
N SER A 139 36.23 3.84 22.07
CA SER A 139 35.88 2.67 22.88
C SER A 139 37.08 1.72 23.03
N MET A 140 37.79 1.44 21.94
CA MET A 140 39.01 0.62 21.96
C MET A 140 40.14 1.28 22.74
N ALA A 141 40.32 2.61 22.63
CA ALA A 141 41.30 3.34 23.44
C ALA A 141 40.99 3.28 24.93
N THR A 142 39.71 3.37 25.30
CA THR A 142 39.26 3.25 26.69
C THR A 142 39.50 1.84 27.24
N MET A 143 39.21 0.80 26.43
CA MET A 143 39.52 -0.59 26.81
C MET A 143 41.02 -0.83 26.93
N SER A 144 41.84 -0.39 25.96
CA SER A 144 43.30 -0.54 26.02
C SER A 144 43.87 0.08 27.30
N LYS A 145 43.36 1.26 27.70
CA LYS A 145 43.77 1.93 28.94
C LYS A 145 43.32 1.19 30.20
N ALA A 146 42.12 0.60 30.20
CA ALA A 146 41.60 -0.16 31.33
C ALA A 146 42.34 -1.48 31.56
N TYR A 147 42.76 -2.15 30.48
CA TYR A 147 43.39 -3.47 30.55
C TYR A 147 44.92 -3.44 30.49
N GLY A 148 45.54 -2.27 30.30
CA GLY A 148 47.00 -2.12 30.22
C GLY A 148 47.63 -2.88 29.04
N MET A 149 46.84 -3.24 28.03
CA MET A 149 47.31 -3.99 26.86
C MET A 149 47.64 -3.04 25.71
N ASP A 150 48.81 -3.26 25.10
CA ASP A 150 49.23 -2.57 23.89
C ASP A 150 48.34 -2.94 22.70
N MET A 151 47.97 -1.94 21.89
CA MET A 151 47.05 -2.05 20.74
C MET A 151 47.54 -3.09 19.72
N SER A 152 48.86 -3.26 19.60
CA SER A 152 49.46 -4.27 18.72
C SER A 152 49.16 -5.70 19.16
N THR A 153 49.01 -5.93 20.47
CA THR A 153 48.66 -7.24 21.05
C THR A 153 47.18 -7.54 20.80
N PHE A 154 46.32 -6.53 20.88
CA PHE A 154 44.88 -6.66 20.59
C PHE A 154 44.63 -6.98 19.11
N MET A 155 45.31 -6.30 18.19
CA MET A 155 45.25 -6.60 16.75
C MET A 155 45.77 -8.00 16.40
N LYS A 156 46.79 -8.50 17.11
CA LYS A 156 47.30 -9.86 16.91
C LYS A 156 46.35 -10.94 17.43
N LEU A 157 45.67 -10.69 18.54
CA LEU A 157 44.62 -11.58 19.08
C LEU A 157 43.34 -11.54 18.24
N GLY A 158 43.07 -10.40 17.62
CA GLY A 158 41.90 -10.17 16.78
C GLY A 158 42.09 -10.58 15.32
N ASN A 159 43.24 -11.14 14.91
CA ASN A 159 43.42 -11.63 13.55
C ASN A 159 42.58 -12.90 13.42
N PRO A 160 41.42 -12.86 12.75
CA PRO A 160 40.57 -14.02 12.65
C PRO A 160 41.34 -15.02 11.81
N GLU A 161 41.68 -16.19 12.37
CA GLU A 161 41.93 -17.36 11.55
C GLU A 161 40.79 -17.43 10.55
N GLU A 162 41.16 -17.29 9.28
CA GLU A 162 40.36 -17.46 8.06
C GLU A 162 39.02 -18.14 8.37
N VAL A 163 38.00 -17.31 8.62
CA VAL A 163 36.65 -17.79 8.91
C VAL A 163 36.20 -18.47 7.63
N LYS A 164 36.37 -19.80 7.58
CA LYS A 164 35.86 -20.66 6.52
C LYS A 164 34.41 -20.26 6.28
N ASP A 165 34.13 -19.83 5.05
CA ASP A 165 32.78 -19.48 4.63
C ASP A 165 31.81 -20.56 5.11
N PRO A 166 30.68 -20.18 5.72
CA PRO A 166 29.75 -21.16 6.26
C PRO A 166 29.28 -22.09 5.12
N PRO A 167 29.10 -23.41 5.38
CA PRO A 167 28.94 -24.45 4.35
C PRO A 167 27.63 -24.36 3.53
N TRP A 168 26.82 -23.33 3.74
CA TRP A 168 25.60 -23.08 2.97
C TRP A 168 25.97 -22.20 1.78
N GLY A 169 26.27 -22.86 0.66
CA GLY A 169 26.50 -22.18 -0.62
C GLY A 169 25.42 -21.14 -0.91
N SER A 170 25.90 -19.98 -1.37
CA SER A 170 25.31 -18.72 -1.86
C SER A 170 23.93 -18.71 -2.56
N LYS A 171 23.02 -19.63 -2.29
CA LYS A 171 21.63 -19.55 -2.74
C LYS A 171 20.90 -18.57 -1.84
N SER A 172 21.08 -17.28 -2.12
CA SER A 172 20.35 -16.21 -1.48
C SER A 172 18.84 -16.49 -1.63
N PRO A 173 18.03 -16.35 -0.56
CA PRO A 173 16.58 -16.49 -0.62
C PRO A 173 15.88 -15.42 -1.49
N GLU A 174 16.66 -14.59 -2.19
CA GLU A 174 16.19 -13.62 -3.18
C GLU A 174 15.57 -14.32 -4.40
N LEU A 175 16.09 -15.51 -4.79
CA LEU A 175 15.62 -16.22 -5.99
C LEU A 175 14.14 -16.63 -5.96
N TRP A 176 13.54 -16.74 -4.77
CA TRP A 176 12.13 -17.16 -4.60
C TRP A 176 11.16 -16.02 -4.34
N THR A 177 11.64 -14.82 -4.00
CA THR A 177 10.74 -13.68 -3.70
C THR A 177 10.27 -12.97 -4.96
N PHE A 178 11.11 -12.86 -5.98
CA PHE A 178 10.75 -12.23 -7.25
C PHE A 178 9.66 -12.98 -8.05
N PRO A 179 9.69 -14.33 -8.17
CA PRO A 179 8.64 -15.07 -8.87
C PRO A 179 7.27 -14.97 -8.20
N ALA A 180 7.23 -15.00 -6.87
CA ALA A 180 5.99 -14.90 -6.10
C ALA A 180 5.34 -13.51 -6.24
N LEU A 181 6.14 -12.45 -6.20
CA LEU A 181 5.65 -11.08 -6.42
C LEU A 181 5.12 -10.91 -7.86
N GLY A 182 5.84 -11.45 -8.85
CA GLY A 182 5.44 -11.43 -10.26
C GLY A 182 4.12 -12.15 -10.50
N ALA A 183 3.92 -13.33 -9.92
CA ALA A 183 2.67 -14.09 -10.02
C ALA A 183 1.48 -13.34 -9.39
N LEU A 184 1.70 -12.66 -8.26
CA LEU A 184 0.66 -11.92 -7.55
C LEU A 184 0.21 -10.66 -8.32
N LEU A 185 1.17 -9.96 -8.95
CA LEU A 185 0.88 -8.83 -9.84
C LEU A 185 0.16 -9.27 -11.13
N LEU A 186 0.55 -10.41 -11.70
CA LEU A 186 -0.13 -11.00 -12.86
C LEU A 186 -1.58 -11.40 -12.56
N ALA A 187 -1.80 -12.06 -11.42
CA ALA A 187 -3.13 -12.43 -10.95
C ALA A 187 -4.02 -11.18 -10.72
N TRP A 188 -3.45 -10.12 -10.15
CA TRP A 188 -4.16 -8.86 -9.97
C TRP A 188 -4.49 -8.15 -11.29
N GLY A 189 -3.55 -8.15 -12.25
CA GLY A 189 -3.78 -7.62 -13.59
C GLY A 189 -4.91 -8.36 -14.33
N LEU A 190 -4.90 -9.69 -14.27
CA LEU A 190 -5.96 -10.54 -14.85
C LEU A 190 -7.32 -10.30 -14.19
N PHE A 191 -7.35 -10.15 -12.86
CA PHE A 191 -8.58 -9.86 -12.12
C PHE A 191 -9.20 -8.52 -12.56
N ARG A 192 -8.39 -7.50 -12.83
CA ARG A 192 -8.88 -6.21 -13.35
C ARG A 192 -9.42 -6.29 -14.77
N ILE A 193 -8.85 -7.14 -15.62
CA ILE A 193 -9.31 -7.34 -17.00
C ILE A 193 -10.63 -8.11 -17.01
N LEU A 194 -10.79 -9.08 -16.11
CA LEU A 194 -11.91 -10.02 -16.13
C LEU A 194 -13.19 -9.51 -15.43
N VAL A 195 -13.16 -8.42 -14.66
CA VAL A 195 -14.33 -7.93 -13.94
C VAL A 195 -14.67 -6.48 -14.32
N PRO A 196 -15.45 -6.27 -15.41
CA PRO A 196 -15.66 -4.92 -15.98
C PRO A 196 -16.75 -4.08 -15.29
N SER A 197 -17.43 -4.61 -14.26
CA SER A 197 -18.69 -4.02 -13.79
C SER A 197 -18.59 -3.42 -12.39
N TYR A 198 -18.32 -2.11 -12.40
CA TYR A 198 -18.57 -1.07 -11.39
C TYR A 198 -19.61 -1.40 -10.28
N SER A 199 -19.19 -2.14 -9.25
CA SER A 199 -19.60 -1.91 -7.84
C SER A 199 -18.47 -2.26 -6.85
N ILE A 200 -17.30 -2.57 -7.38
CA ILE A 200 -16.20 -3.30 -6.73
C ILE A 200 -15.26 -2.38 -5.93
N GLY A 201 -15.57 -1.09 -5.81
CA GLY A 201 -14.69 -0.10 -5.17
C GLY A 201 -14.34 -0.43 -3.71
N ARG A 202 -15.27 -1.01 -2.94
CA ARG A 202 -14.98 -1.40 -1.54
C ARG A 202 -14.22 -2.72 -1.43
N GLU A 203 -14.58 -3.71 -2.22
CA GLU A 203 -13.95 -5.04 -2.13
C GLU A 203 -12.53 -5.04 -2.69
N THR A 204 -12.26 -4.28 -3.76
CA THR A 204 -10.89 -4.13 -4.26
C THR A 204 -9.99 -3.34 -3.32
N VAL A 205 -10.52 -2.31 -2.65
CA VAL A 205 -9.74 -1.59 -1.63
C VAL A 205 -9.47 -2.51 -0.43
N ALA A 206 -10.45 -3.30 0.01
CA ALA A 206 -10.26 -4.26 1.09
C ALA A 206 -9.20 -5.32 0.74
N LEU A 207 -9.24 -5.88 -0.48
CA LEU A 207 -8.23 -6.83 -0.95
C LEU A 207 -6.85 -6.19 -1.06
N LEU A 208 -6.76 -4.95 -1.54
CA LEU A 208 -5.49 -4.23 -1.61
C LEU A 208 -4.89 -4.02 -0.22
N VAL A 209 -5.69 -3.55 0.75
CA VAL A 209 -5.27 -3.35 2.14
C VAL A 209 -4.83 -4.67 2.76
N LEU A 210 -5.54 -5.78 2.49
CA LEU A 210 -5.18 -7.10 2.99
C LEU A 210 -3.86 -7.59 2.39
N VAL A 211 -3.65 -7.42 1.08
CA VAL A 211 -2.39 -7.80 0.42
C VAL A 211 -1.22 -6.98 0.95
N LEU A 212 -1.39 -5.67 1.11
CA LEU A 212 -0.35 -4.79 1.67
C LEU A 212 -0.08 -5.13 3.15
N GLY A 213 -1.12 -5.42 3.93
CA GLY A 213 -0.99 -5.84 5.32
C GLY A 213 -0.25 -7.17 5.48
N CYS A 214 -0.61 -8.17 4.68
CA CYS A 214 0.09 -9.46 4.62
C CYS A 214 1.56 -9.30 4.17
N GLY A 215 1.81 -8.46 3.16
CA GLY A 215 3.16 -8.14 2.71
C GLY A 215 4.01 -7.54 3.83
N ALA A 216 3.49 -6.52 4.50
CA ALA A 216 4.17 -5.88 5.64
C ALA A 216 4.42 -6.86 6.79
N PHE A 217 3.46 -7.75 7.10
CA PHE A 217 3.62 -8.77 8.13
C PHE A 217 4.71 -9.79 7.79
N LEU A 218 4.76 -10.28 6.55
CA LEU A 218 5.80 -11.20 6.10
C LEU A 218 7.19 -10.55 6.10
N THR A 219 7.28 -9.28 5.71
CA THR A 219 8.53 -8.52 5.82
C THR A 219 8.95 -8.35 7.27
N TYR A 220 8.01 -8.08 8.18
CA TYR A 220 8.28 -7.98 9.62
C TYR A 220 8.81 -9.29 10.20
N GLU A 221 8.16 -10.41 9.93
CA GLU A 221 8.61 -11.75 10.37
C GLU A 221 10.01 -12.08 9.83
N ARG A 222 10.26 -11.75 8.56
CA ARG A 222 11.59 -11.97 7.96
C ARG A 222 12.65 -11.11 8.62
N CYS A 223 12.37 -9.83 8.89
CA CYS A 223 13.26 -8.96 9.66
C CYS A 223 13.45 -9.44 11.11
N ALA A 224 12.41 -9.97 11.76
CA ALA A 224 12.50 -10.57 13.09
C ALA A 224 13.39 -11.82 13.09
N TRP A 225 13.32 -12.65 12.05
CA TRP A 225 14.18 -13.81 11.89
C TRP A 225 15.65 -13.41 11.69
N TYR A 226 15.92 -12.43 10.81
CA TYR A 226 17.28 -11.90 10.62
C TYR A 226 17.82 -11.22 11.88
N ARG A 227 16.97 -10.71 12.78
CA ARG A 227 17.40 -10.19 14.10
C ARG A 227 17.86 -11.27 15.06
N LYS A 228 17.23 -12.45 15.06
CA LYS A 228 17.55 -13.53 16.01
C LYS A 228 18.85 -14.29 15.66
N LYS A 229 19.15 -14.43 14.37
CA LYS A 229 20.28 -15.24 13.90
C LYS A 229 21.69 -14.71 14.26
N PRO A 230 22.01 -13.40 14.11
CA PRO A 230 23.32 -12.87 14.47
C PRO A 230 23.56 -12.90 15.98
N LEU A 231 22.51 -12.73 16.81
CA LEU A 231 22.62 -12.85 18.27
C LEU A 231 23.02 -14.27 18.71
N GLN A 232 22.48 -15.30 18.05
CA GLN A 232 22.85 -16.69 18.33
C GLN A 232 24.29 -16.99 17.93
N ASN A 233 24.74 -16.47 16.77
CA ASN A 233 26.11 -16.63 16.32
C ASN A 233 27.10 -15.90 17.25
N MET A 234 26.79 -14.65 17.64
CA MET A 234 27.59 -13.87 18.59
C MET A 234 27.71 -14.56 19.95
N LYS A 235 26.63 -15.18 20.46
CA LYS A 235 26.70 -15.97 21.69
C LYS A 235 27.67 -17.14 21.55
N SER A 236 27.59 -17.87 20.43
CA SER A 236 28.48 -19.01 20.20
C SER A 236 29.94 -18.58 20.06
N ASP A 237 30.20 -17.42 19.46
CA ASP A 237 31.55 -16.91 19.26
C ASP A 237 32.13 -16.33 20.56
N LEU A 238 31.29 -15.67 21.37
CA LEU A 238 31.67 -15.22 22.72
C LEU A 238 32.00 -16.39 23.64
N GLU A 239 31.18 -17.45 23.63
CA GLU A 239 31.45 -18.67 24.42
C GLU A 239 32.75 -19.34 23.98
N LYS A 240 33.04 -19.40 22.68
CA LYS A 240 34.33 -19.91 22.16
C LYS A 240 35.50 -19.02 22.59
N ALA A 241 35.35 -17.70 22.52
CA ALA A 241 36.38 -16.76 22.95
C ALA A 241 36.68 -16.88 24.45
N MET A 242 35.65 -17.03 25.29
CA MET A 242 35.81 -17.22 26.73
C MET A 242 36.48 -18.56 27.06
N ARG A 243 36.13 -19.66 26.36
CA ARG A 243 36.85 -20.94 26.52
C ARG A 243 38.33 -20.80 26.14
N LYS A 244 38.63 -20.13 25.03
CA LYS A 244 40.01 -19.90 24.58
C LYS A 244 40.80 -19.05 25.58
N GLN A 245 40.18 -18.05 26.20
CA GLN A 245 40.79 -17.26 27.28
C GLN A 245 41.03 -18.07 28.55
N ALA A 246 40.10 -18.94 28.95
CA ALA A 246 40.26 -19.81 30.11
C ALA A 246 41.46 -20.77 29.98
N GLU A 247 41.83 -21.13 28.75
CA GLU A 247 42.98 -22.00 28.47
C GLU A 247 44.32 -21.24 28.42
N THR A 248 44.32 -19.92 28.13
CA THR A 248 45.55 -19.18 27.78
C THR A 248 45.92 -18.00 28.68
N GLY A 249 45.03 -17.53 29.57
CA GLY A 249 45.22 -16.25 30.26
C GLY A 249 45.14 -16.26 31.80
N PRO A 250 45.81 -15.30 32.48
CA PRO A 250 45.60 -15.04 33.90
C PRO A 250 44.13 -14.62 34.16
N GLN A 251 43.56 -15.06 35.29
CA GLN A 251 42.16 -14.83 35.65
C GLN A 251 41.78 -13.35 35.48
N LEU A 252 40.92 -13.06 34.49
CA LEU A 252 40.28 -11.76 34.35
C LEU A 252 39.30 -11.55 35.52
N PRO A 253 39.10 -10.30 35.96
CA PRO A 253 38.07 -9.98 36.94
C PRO A 253 36.72 -10.47 36.43
N ASN A 254 35.94 -11.06 37.34
CA ASN A 254 34.66 -11.71 37.07
C ASN A 254 33.66 -10.69 36.48
N MET A 255 33.64 -10.55 35.15
CA MET A 255 32.68 -9.70 34.46
C MET A 255 31.37 -10.46 34.30
N ASP A 256 30.28 -9.84 34.72
CA ASP A 256 28.94 -10.38 34.58
C ASP A 256 28.50 -10.30 33.10
N VAL A 257 28.69 -11.41 32.39
CA VAL A 257 28.35 -11.54 30.96
C VAL A 257 26.86 -11.34 30.72
N ASP A 258 26.02 -11.72 31.69
CA ASP A 258 24.57 -11.56 31.58
C ASP A 258 24.16 -10.08 31.67
N ALA A 259 24.85 -9.28 32.48
CA ALA A 259 24.64 -7.83 32.56
C ALA A 259 24.99 -7.14 31.23
N MET A 260 26.14 -7.47 30.63
CA MET A 260 26.55 -6.87 29.36
C MET A 260 25.64 -7.29 28.21
N GLN A 261 25.14 -8.53 28.22
CA GLN A 261 24.17 -9.01 27.24
C GLN A 261 22.84 -8.25 27.34
N LYS A 262 22.38 -7.97 28.57
CA LYS A 262 21.14 -7.24 28.81
C LYS A 262 21.22 -5.79 28.29
N ASP A 263 22.32 -5.08 28.57
CA ASP A 263 22.51 -3.71 28.11
C ASP A 263 22.58 -3.60 26.57
N LEU A 264 23.23 -4.56 25.92
CA LEU A 264 23.25 -4.64 24.45
C LEU A 264 21.85 -4.92 23.89
N LEU A 265 21.09 -5.83 24.51
CA LEU A 265 19.73 -6.15 24.08
C LEU A 265 18.81 -4.93 24.20
N ASP A 266 18.88 -4.21 25.32
CA ASP A 266 18.06 -3.03 25.59
C ASP A 266 18.40 -1.88 24.62
N TYR A 267 19.69 -1.66 24.33
CA TYR A 267 20.11 -0.65 23.35
C TYR A 267 19.60 -0.95 21.92
N PHE A 268 19.67 -2.22 21.48
CA PHE A 268 19.14 -2.63 20.18
C PHE A 268 17.62 -2.54 20.11
N LEU A 269 16.90 -2.92 21.18
CA LEU A 269 15.44 -2.85 21.22
C LEU A 269 14.90 -1.41 21.19
N LEU A 270 15.54 -0.48 21.90
CA LEU A 270 15.12 0.93 21.98
C LEU A 270 15.28 1.67 20.67
N LYS A 271 16.40 1.48 19.96
CA LYS A 271 16.71 2.23 18.74
C LYS A 271 15.91 1.75 17.53
N ASP A 272 15.58 0.46 17.50
CA ASP A 272 14.98 -0.20 16.34
C ASP A 272 13.44 -0.11 16.36
N GLN A 273 12.82 -0.03 17.55
CA GLN A 273 11.37 0.25 17.63
C GLN A 273 11.01 1.61 17.04
N GLN A 274 11.82 2.65 17.28
CA GLN A 274 11.49 4.00 16.82
C GLN A 274 11.51 4.11 15.29
N GLY A 275 12.51 3.53 14.61
CA GLY A 275 12.60 3.57 13.15
C GLY A 275 11.48 2.78 12.46
N PHE A 276 11.12 1.61 13.00
CA PHE A 276 10.08 0.77 12.40
C PHE A 276 8.69 1.40 12.50
N TRP A 277 8.30 1.89 13.69
CA TRP A 277 6.99 2.51 13.87
C TRP A 277 6.81 3.77 13.04
N LEU A 278 7.87 4.59 12.88
CA LEU A 278 7.81 5.77 12.03
C LEU A 278 7.57 5.42 10.55
N THR A 279 8.23 4.36 10.05
CA THR A 279 8.04 3.90 8.66
C THR A 279 6.62 3.36 8.43
N VAL A 280 6.09 2.60 9.39
CA VAL A 280 4.72 2.06 9.31
C VAL A 280 3.68 3.19 9.37
N ILE A 281 3.85 4.15 10.29
CA ILE A 281 2.95 5.31 10.42
C ILE A 281 2.98 6.15 9.14
N ALA A 282 4.15 6.38 8.54
CA ALA A 282 4.27 7.12 7.29
C ALA A 282 3.56 6.43 6.12
N LEU A 283 3.72 5.10 5.99
CA LEU A 283 3.05 4.31 4.94
C LEU A 283 1.52 4.28 5.13
N CYS A 284 1.05 4.07 6.36
CA CYS A 284 -0.38 4.13 6.68
C CYS A 284 -0.97 5.51 6.41
N SER A 285 -0.26 6.58 6.76
CA SER A 285 -0.70 7.97 6.53
C SER A 285 -0.78 8.29 5.03
N ALA A 286 0.19 7.84 4.24
CA ALA A 286 0.17 7.99 2.79
C ALA A 286 -0.99 7.22 2.15
N ALA A 287 -1.21 5.97 2.57
CA ALA A 287 -2.31 5.14 2.08
C ALA A 287 -3.68 5.74 2.41
N LEU A 288 -3.87 6.24 3.64
CA LEU A 288 -5.09 6.94 4.05
C LEU A 288 -5.31 8.22 3.24
N SER A 289 -4.24 9.00 3.03
CA SER A 289 -4.32 10.24 2.25
C SER A 289 -4.74 9.96 0.80
N MET A 290 -4.17 8.94 0.16
CA MET A 290 -4.58 8.54 -1.20
C MET A 290 -6.03 8.04 -1.24
N THR A 291 -6.46 7.30 -0.22
CA THR A 291 -7.84 6.80 -0.13
C THR A 291 -8.84 7.96 0.01
N VAL A 292 -8.55 8.95 0.86
CA VAL A 292 -9.38 10.15 1.00
C VAL A 292 -9.46 10.92 -0.32
N TRP A 293 -8.34 11.05 -1.04
CA TRP A 293 -8.28 11.73 -2.33
C TRP A 293 -9.13 11.03 -3.40
N LEU A 294 -9.10 9.70 -3.44
CA LEU A 294 -9.86 8.89 -4.40
C LEU A 294 -11.36 8.83 -4.09
N VAL A 295 -11.75 8.89 -2.82
CA VAL A 295 -13.17 8.82 -2.40
C VAL A 295 -13.86 10.19 -2.54
N PHE A 296 -13.14 11.30 -2.40
CA PHE A 296 -13.71 12.65 -2.42
C PHE A 296 -13.08 13.57 -3.50
N PRO A 297 -13.16 13.22 -4.79
CA PRO A 297 -12.54 14.03 -5.85
C PRO A 297 -13.18 15.43 -6.02
N GLY A 298 -14.34 15.71 -5.40
CA GLY A 298 -15.11 16.94 -5.60
C GLY A 298 -15.00 18.02 -4.52
N SER A 299 -14.21 17.87 -3.45
CA SER A 299 -14.26 18.78 -2.30
C SER A 299 -13.37 20.04 -2.39
N ARG A 300 -12.71 20.31 -3.53
CA ARG A 300 -11.75 21.43 -3.69
C ARG A 300 -12.15 22.53 -4.67
N ALA A 301 -13.42 22.62 -5.07
CA ALA A 301 -13.93 23.76 -5.82
C ALA A 301 -14.92 24.53 -4.94
N GLY A 302 -14.39 25.47 -4.14
CA GLY A 302 -15.12 26.40 -3.29
C GLY A 302 -14.17 27.48 -2.79
#